data_AF-A0A2G8JDY3-F1
#
_entry.id   AF-A0A2G8JDY3-F1
#
_cell.length_a   1.000
_cell.length_b   1.000
_cell.length_c   1.000
_cell.angle_alpha   90.00
_cell.angle_beta   90.00
_cell.angle_gamma   90.00
#
_symmetry.space_group_name_H-M   'P 1'
#
loop_
_entity.id
_entity.type
_entity.pdbx_description
1 polymer ?
#
loop_
_entity_poly.entity_id
_entity_poly.type
_entity_poly.pdbx_seq_one_letter_code
_entity_poly.pdbx_strand_id
1 'polypeptide(L)'
;MADLNITFRVHTVFLTFLLVQRWAVVVFAFCSDFGTESCSCSPRDLDCSSSMLNDIPVITDKTLISISFRMNDIKSITNEDFSDFNELETLDLSENLITYIDEHAFMNLEKLKTLILTENRLTRLEIGHFMQLISLEKLILSNNNDLTIDPCLLSQLPNLKYLAIDETNIEMVNTLITPTEDCQLLLSEDTVDVIDMFDNVKSITQLFVGFNGTSSDTSVLESFTSLDYLYMKAFPAESFTGPDIDELPNLETLILDSIDVFPKNFLVSETLQELHVENSLFPCLPAEAFSKLPSLRIVGFLRNALRAIDPNAFRNADHLQLINLSFNKLLFFLPGSLDGLGNAMFFPILVLSGNEWICDCRLEWFQEFLSSDSRISRNGQPLNSLLLCHSPVHLAGTSLLHVDFDFCAGEDNTQDSYEDYDDEVQYMCLTGQENPPVVSKMPSQTNAPSSTFNLPTIVGMVAMVILIISIVLLSIAIVVVYKRNKRIRKERISKASKRACSRRSQFPVPRQIRRESVYDDTGGTDQEGRIYDRPPTATEEGDFHMQNLKTNQ
;
A
#
# COMPACT_ATOMS: atom_id res chain seq x y z
N MET A 1 -5.86 -80.96 -24.47
CA MET A 1 -4.68 -80.07 -24.49
C MET A 1 -4.98 -78.66 -25.01
N ALA A 2 -6.08 -78.41 -25.75
CA ALA A 2 -6.41 -77.05 -26.18
C ALA A 2 -6.80 -76.12 -25.01
N ASP A 3 -7.68 -76.60 -24.13
CA ASP A 3 -8.43 -75.76 -23.18
C ASP A 3 -7.55 -75.14 -22.08
N LEU A 4 -6.51 -75.85 -21.62
CA LEU A 4 -5.55 -75.35 -20.62
C LEU A 4 -4.83 -74.07 -21.09
N ASN A 5 -4.65 -73.90 -22.40
CA ASN A 5 -3.88 -72.79 -22.98
C ASN A 5 -4.68 -71.48 -23.04
N ILE A 6 -6.02 -71.58 -23.06
CA ILE A 6 -6.92 -70.42 -23.03
C ILE A 6 -6.99 -69.85 -21.60
N THR A 7 -7.26 -70.71 -20.61
CA THR A 7 -7.37 -70.29 -19.20
C THR A 7 -6.09 -69.62 -18.70
N PHE A 8 -4.91 -70.16 -19.07
CA PHE A 8 -3.62 -69.58 -18.70
C PHE A 8 -3.42 -68.19 -19.32
N ARG A 9 -3.68 -68.04 -20.64
CA ARG A 9 -3.58 -66.74 -21.33
C ARG A 9 -4.53 -65.69 -20.76
N VAL A 10 -5.77 -66.07 -20.44
CA VAL A 10 -6.73 -65.16 -19.79
C VAL A 10 -6.22 -64.73 -18.41
N HIS A 11 -5.68 -65.64 -17.60
CA HIS A 11 -5.06 -65.29 -16.32
C HIS A 11 -3.84 -64.37 -16.48
N THR A 12 -2.94 -64.64 -17.43
CA THR A 12 -1.78 -63.77 -17.67
C THR A 12 -2.21 -62.37 -18.11
N VAL A 13 -3.17 -62.27 -19.04
CA VAL A 13 -3.71 -60.97 -19.50
C VAL A 13 -4.39 -60.22 -18.36
N PHE A 14 -5.18 -60.91 -17.52
CA PHE A 14 -5.86 -60.29 -16.37
C PHE A 14 -4.87 -59.83 -15.29
N LEU A 15 -3.81 -60.60 -15.02
CA LEU A 15 -2.70 -60.19 -14.15
C LEU A 15 -1.92 -59.00 -14.72
N THR A 16 -1.62 -58.98 -16.02
CA THR A 16 -1.00 -57.79 -16.63
C THR A 16 -1.93 -56.59 -16.64
N PHE A 17 -3.25 -56.79 -16.79
CA PHE A 17 -4.23 -55.70 -16.72
C PHE A 17 -4.34 -55.15 -15.29
N LEU A 18 -4.37 -56.01 -14.27
CA LEU A 18 -4.35 -55.59 -12.85
C LEU A 18 -3.01 -54.93 -12.44
N LEU A 19 -1.89 -55.38 -13.01
CA LEU A 19 -0.59 -54.72 -12.81
C LEU A 19 -0.53 -53.37 -13.53
N VAL A 20 -0.99 -53.27 -14.78
CA VAL A 20 -1.08 -51.99 -15.50
C VAL A 20 -2.09 -51.05 -14.84
N GLN A 21 -3.19 -51.54 -14.28
CA GLN A 21 -4.11 -50.74 -13.46
C GLN A 21 -3.41 -50.24 -12.19
N ARG A 22 -2.64 -51.07 -11.48
CA ARG A 22 -1.83 -50.63 -10.32
C ARG A 22 -0.76 -49.60 -10.71
N TRP A 23 -0.06 -49.79 -11.83
CA TRP A 23 0.94 -48.83 -12.31
C TRP A 23 0.30 -47.53 -12.84
N ALA A 24 -0.88 -47.59 -13.46
CA ALA A 24 -1.63 -46.40 -13.87
C ALA A 24 -2.14 -45.59 -12.66
N VAL A 25 -2.56 -46.27 -11.59
CA VAL A 25 -2.92 -45.62 -10.31
C VAL A 25 -1.69 -44.97 -9.65
N VAL A 26 -0.50 -45.56 -9.78
CA VAL A 26 0.78 -44.98 -9.29
C VAL A 26 1.24 -43.75 -10.09
N VAL A 27 0.65 -43.47 -11.26
CA VAL A 27 1.02 -42.33 -12.13
C VAL A 27 0.04 -41.15 -12.07
N PHE A 28 -1.10 -41.29 -11.36
CA PHE A 28 -2.17 -40.27 -11.33
C PHE A 28 -2.81 -40.04 -9.95
N ALA A 29 -2.04 -40.16 -8.86
CA ALA A 29 -2.55 -39.99 -7.49
C ALA A 29 -1.55 -39.24 -6.57
N PHE A 30 -1.43 -37.92 -6.73
CA PHE A 30 -0.60 -37.03 -5.88
C PHE A 30 -1.35 -35.77 -5.40
N CYS A 31 -2.64 -35.92 -5.10
CA CYS A 31 -3.44 -34.92 -4.36
C CYS A 31 -4.47 -35.56 -3.41
N SER A 32 -4.45 -36.89 -3.25
CA SER A 32 -5.56 -37.69 -2.69
C SER A 32 -5.35 -38.19 -1.25
N ASP A 33 -4.19 -37.95 -0.63
CA ASP A 33 -3.91 -38.27 0.77
C ASP A 33 -3.91 -37.02 1.69
N PHE A 34 -4.21 -35.83 1.15
CA PHE A 34 -4.35 -34.62 1.95
C PHE A 34 -5.65 -34.62 2.76
N GLY A 35 -5.55 -34.43 4.08
CA GLY A 35 -6.69 -34.40 5.00
C GLY A 35 -7.58 -33.14 4.92
N THR A 36 -7.51 -32.40 3.81
CA THR A 36 -8.16 -31.11 3.56
C THR A 36 -8.64 -31.07 2.11
N GLU A 37 -9.96 -31.18 1.88
CA GLU A 37 -10.59 -31.18 0.55
C GLU A 37 -10.51 -29.81 -0.19
N SER A 38 -9.68 -28.88 0.29
CA SER A 38 -9.68 -27.46 -0.08
C SER A 38 -8.47 -26.99 -0.91
N CYS A 39 -7.37 -27.74 -0.94
CA CYS A 39 -6.21 -27.39 -1.77
C CYS A 39 -6.31 -27.97 -3.19
N SER A 40 -5.78 -27.25 -4.16
CA SER A 40 -5.66 -27.63 -5.57
C SER A 40 -4.20 -27.99 -5.89
N CYS A 41 -3.95 -29.23 -6.33
CA CYS A 41 -2.61 -29.66 -6.74
C CYS A 41 -2.48 -29.78 -8.28
N SER A 42 -1.36 -29.32 -8.81
CA SER A 42 -0.84 -29.65 -10.15
C SER A 42 0.53 -30.35 -10.00
N PRO A 43 1.10 -30.98 -11.05
CA PRO A 43 2.17 -31.98 -10.89
C PRO A 43 3.48 -31.53 -10.22
N ARG A 44 3.74 -30.22 -10.05
CA ARG A 44 4.77 -29.68 -9.14
C ARG A 44 4.31 -28.40 -8.42
N ASP A 45 3.01 -28.15 -8.34
CA ASP A 45 2.43 -26.90 -7.82
C ASP A 45 1.32 -27.19 -6.82
N LEU A 46 1.33 -26.54 -5.66
CA LEU A 46 0.31 -26.68 -4.63
C LEU A 46 -0.31 -25.31 -4.31
N ASP A 47 -1.59 -25.16 -4.62
CA ASP A 47 -2.39 -23.98 -4.26
C ASP A 47 -3.36 -24.33 -3.12
N CYS A 48 -3.04 -23.85 -1.93
CA CYS A 48 -3.88 -23.93 -0.74
C CYS A 48 -4.50 -22.56 -0.40
N SER A 49 -4.71 -21.69 -1.39
CA SER A 49 -5.28 -20.36 -1.17
C SER A 49 -6.68 -20.44 -0.53
N SER A 50 -7.03 -19.48 0.33
CA SER A 50 -8.37 -19.38 0.95
C SER A 50 -8.85 -20.64 1.71
N SER A 51 -7.94 -21.52 2.13
CA SER A 51 -8.25 -22.83 2.74
C SER A 51 -8.52 -22.81 4.25
N MET A 52 -8.55 -21.63 4.89
CA MET A 52 -8.73 -21.44 6.34
C MET A 52 -7.64 -22.11 7.21
N LEU A 53 -6.45 -22.31 6.64
CA LEU A 53 -5.28 -22.85 7.33
C LEU A 53 -4.82 -21.89 8.43
N ASN A 54 -4.54 -22.42 9.63
CA ASN A 54 -4.09 -21.63 10.77
C ASN A 54 -2.59 -21.75 11.06
N ASP A 55 -1.96 -22.75 10.44
CA ASP A 55 -0.59 -23.22 10.54
C ASP A 55 -0.25 -23.90 9.19
N ILE A 56 1.03 -24.09 8.85
CA ILE A 56 1.43 -24.74 7.60
C ILE A 56 1.14 -26.27 7.70
N PRO A 57 0.45 -26.88 6.70
CA PRO A 57 0.14 -28.30 6.71
C PRO A 57 1.36 -29.16 6.36
N VAL A 58 1.44 -30.37 6.94
CA VAL A 58 2.49 -31.34 6.63
C VAL A 58 2.32 -31.87 5.20
N ILE A 59 3.06 -31.28 4.26
CA ILE A 59 3.14 -31.69 2.87
C ILE A 59 4.15 -32.82 2.70
N THR A 60 3.72 -33.90 2.05
CA THR A 60 4.52 -35.11 1.78
C THR A 60 5.29 -35.06 0.47
N ASP A 61 4.81 -34.32 -0.54
CA ASP A 61 5.55 -34.11 -1.79
C ASP A 61 6.54 -32.96 -1.63
N LYS A 62 7.83 -33.30 -1.53
CA LYS A 62 8.93 -32.34 -1.43
C LYS A 62 9.53 -31.96 -2.79
N THR A 63 8.92 -32.40 -3.90
CA THR A 63 9.39 -32.11 -5.27
C THR A 63 8.71 -30.90 -5.90
N LEU A 64 7.82 -30.21 -5.17
CA LEU A 64 7.12 -29.01 -5.62
C LEU A 64 8.09 -27.87 -6.00
N ILE A 65 7.73 -27.15 -7.06
CA ILE A 65 8.36 -25.89 -7.52
C ILE A 65 7.61 -24.68 -6.96
N SER A 66 6.28 -24.77 -6.84
CA SER A 66 5.42 -23.66 -6.42
C SER A 66 4.51 -24.07 -5.27
N ILE A 67 4.45 -23.24 -4.24
CA ILE A 67 3.49 -23.36 -3.13
C ILE A 67 2.84 -22.00 -2.89
N SER A 68 1.51 -21.95 -2.84
CA SER A 68 0.77 -20.80 -2.29
C SER A 68 -0.10 -21.22 -1.11
N PHE A 69 0.05 -20.45 -0.03
CA PHE A 69 -0.81 -20.45 1.16
C PHE A 69 -1.55 -19.12 1.32
N ARG A 70 -1.76 -18.38 0.23
CA ARG A 70 -2.36 -17.04 0.23
C ARG A 70 -3.76 -17.00 0.85
N MET A 71 -4.13 -15.88 1.49
CA MET A 71 -5.47 -15.69 2.11
C MET A 71 -5.80 -16.76 3.15
N ASN A 72 -4.94 -16.95 4.15
CA ASN A 72 -5.14 -17.90 5.26
C ASN A 72 -4.91 -17.21 6.62
N ASP A 73 -5.08 -17.97 7.71
CA ASP A 73 -4.91 -17.49 9.10
C ASP A 73 -3.52 -17.85 9.68
N ILE A 74 -2.48 -18.11 8.87
CA ILE A 74 -1.16 -18.58 9.34
C ILE A 74 -0.45 -17.47 10.14
N LYS A 75 0.16 -17.80 11.29
CA LYS A 75 0.68 -16.81 12.26
C LYS A 75 2.20 -16.82 12.47
N SER A 76 2.85 -17.92 12.12
CA SER A 76 4.29 -18.13 12.29
C SER A 76 4.81 -19.13 11.27
N ILE A 77 6.08 -19.01 10.90
CA ILE A 77 6.83 -20.00 10.12
C ILE A 77 7.98 -20.53 10.99
N THR A 78 8.21 -21.84 10.95
CA THR A 78 9.26 -22.56 11.68
C THR A 78 10.31 -23.13 10.72
N ASN A 79 11.44 -23.56 11.27
CA ASN A 79 12.50 -24.26 10.54
C ASN A 79 12.11 -25.67 10.04
N GLU A 80 11.02 -26.26 10.53
CA GLU A 80 10.51 -27.56 10.06
C GLU A 80 9.53 -27.43 8.87
N ASP A 81 8.88 -26.28 8.70
CA ASP A 81 7.80 -26.11 7.71
C ASP A 81 8.29 -26.25 6.26
N PHE A 82 9.48 -25.72 5.96
CA PHE A 82 10.04 -25.70 4.61
C PHE A 82 11.37 -26.49 4.46
N SER A 83 11.79 -27.26 5.46
CA SER A 83 13.14 -27.86 5.56
C SER A 83 13.59 -28.69 4.35
N ASP A 84 12.68 -29.36 3.66
CA ASP A 84 13.01 -30.39 2.66
C ASP A 84 12.77 -29.94 1.21
N PHE A 85 12.30 -28.71 0.99
CA PHE A 85 11.81 -28.23 -0.32
C PHE A 85 12.92 -27.65 -1.21
N ASN A 86 14.00 -28.40 -1.38
CA ASN A 86 15.21 -28.00 -2.11
C ASN A 86 14.99 -27.75 -3.63
N GLU A 87 13.76 -27.96 -4.11
CA GLU A 87 13.31 -27.75 -5.50
C GLU A 87 12.36 -26.55 -5.67
N LEU A 88 12.02 -25.85 -4.58
CA LEU A 88 11.05 -24.75 -4.59
C LEU A 88 11.63 -23.50 -5.26
N GLU A 89 10.92 -22.96 -6.25
CA GLU A 89 11.27 -21.69 -6.93
C GLU A 89 10.30 -20.55 -6.57
N THR A 90 9.07 -20.85 -6.13
CA THR A 90 8.05 -19.86 -5.76
C THR A 90 7.36 -20.23 -4.45
N LEU A 91 7.32 -19.28 -3.51
CA LEU A 91 6.59 -19.39 -2.25
C LEU A 91 5.74 -18.13 -2.02
N ASP A 92 4.43 -18.33 -1.94
CA ASP A 92 3.45 -17.28 -1.69
C ASP A 92 2.74 -17.52 -0.35
N LEU A 93 2.93 -16.55 0.56
CA LEU A 93 2.42 -16.52 1.93
C LEU A 93 1.63 -15.21 2.17
N SER A 94 1.16 -14.56 1.12
CA SER A 94 0.45 -13.27 1.20
C SER A 94 -0.93 -13.35 1.87
N GLU A 95 -1.46 -12.22 2.33
CA GLU A 95 -2.78 -12.10 2.97
C GLU A 95 -2.94 -13.11 4.13
N ASN A 96 -2.00 -13.08 5.07
CA ASN A 96 -1.96 -13.97 6.23
C ASN A 96 -1.80 -13.16 7.54
N LEU A 97 -1.57 -13.85 8.65
CA LEU A 97 -1.44 -13.24 9.99
C LEU A 97 -0.01 -13.40 10.54
N ILE A 98 0.99 -13.59 9.67
CA ILE A 98 2.35 -13.98 10.06
C ILE A 98 2.99 -12.83 10.85
N THR A 99 3.40 -13.14 12.09
CA THR A 99 4.04 -12.21 13.04
C THR A 99 5.47 -12.60 13.39
N TYR A 100 5.88 -13.82 13.01
CA TYR A 100 7.17 -14.39 13.33
C TYR A 100 7.60 -15.37 12.22
N ILE A 101 8.87 -15.35 11.88
CA ILE A 101 9.53 -16.30 10.99
C ILE A 101 10.77 -16.76 11.76
N ASP A 102 11.00 -18.07 11.84
CA ASP A 102 12.25 -18.61 12.41
C ASP A 102 13.44 -18.20 11.53
N GLU A 103 14.58 -17.86 12.14
CA GLU A 103 15.80 -17.47 11.43
C GLU A 103 16.23 -18.51 10.39
N HIS A 104 15.93 -19.80 10.62
CA HIS A 104 16.31 -20.91 9.76
C HIS A 104 15.14 -21.41 8.87
N ALA A 105 13.99 -20.72 8.87
CA ALA A 105 12.77 -21.11 8.14
C ALA A 105 12.98 -21.40 6.64
N PHE A 106 13.93 -20.70 6.00
CA PHE A 106 14.17 -20.77 4.57
C PHE A 106 15.56 -21.30 4.17
N MET A 107 16.36 -21.79 5.14
CA MET A 107 17.79 -22.09 4.97
C MET A 107 18.14 -23.10 3.85
N ASN A 108 17.21 -24.00 3.49
CA ASN A 108 17.45 -25.01 2.44
C ASN A 108 16.83 -24.65 1.08
N LEU A 109 16.24 -23.45 0.95
CA LEU A 109 15.52 -23.02 -0.24
C LEU A 109 16.45 -22.32 -1.27
N GLU A 110 17.63 -22.89 -1.53
CA GLU A 110 18.67 -22.32 -2.42
C GLU A 110 18.17 -21.94 -3.83
N LYS A 111 17.09 -22.58 -4.31
CA LYS A 111 16.47 -22.36 -5.62
C LYS A 111 15.31 -21.36 -5.62
N LEU A 112 14.90 -20.83 -4.47
CA LEU A 112 13.76 -19.93 -4.38
C LEU A 112 14.04 -18.63 -5.12
N LYS A 113 13.22 -18.32 -6.13
CA LYS A 113 13.31 -17.11 -6.97
C LYS A 113 12.30 -16.05 -6.57
N THR A 114 11.14 -16.46 -6.07
CA THR A 114 10.05 -15.56 -5.68
C THR A 114 9.55 -15.89 -4.26
N LEU A 115 9.62 -14.90 -3.37
CA LEU A 115 9.02 -14.95 -2.02
C LEU A 115 8.03 -13.79 -1.85
N ILE A 116 6.78 -14.12 -1.52
CA ILE A 116 5.69 -13.15 -1.33
C ILE A 116 5.16 -13.24 0.11
N LEU A 117 5.29 -12.16 0.86
CA LEU A 117 4.83 -12.00 2.26
C LEU A 117 3.91 -10.78 2.42
N THR A 118 3.35 -10.27 1.32
CA THR A 118 2.41 -9.13 1.26
C THR A 118 1.23 -9.26 2.22
N GLU A 119 0.77 -8.17 2.82
CA GLU A 119 -0.39 -8.15 3.73
C GLU A 119 -0.27 -9.19 4.86
N ASN A 120 0.82 -9.07 5.63
CA ASN A 120 1.05 -9.85 6.85
C ASN A 120 1.20 -8.90 8.06
N ARG A 121 1.84 -9.36 9.14
CA ARG A 121 2.03 -8.62 10.40
C ARG A 121 3.46 -8.73 10.90
N LEU A 122 4.41 -8.78 9.97
CA LEU A 122 5.84 -8.85 10.27
C LEU A 122 6.27 -7.52 10.91
N THR A 123 7.06 -7.62 11.99
CA THR A 123 7.54 -6.46 12.77
C THR A 123 9.05 -6.28 12.67
N ARG A 124 9.80 -7.36 12.42
CA ARG A 124 11.25 -7.34 12.19
C ARG A 124 11.66 -8.43 11.21
N LEU A 125 12.63 -8.14 10.35
CA LEU A 125 13.43 -9.12 9.63
C LEU A 125 14.92 -8.81 9.89
N GLU A 126 15.67 -9.84 10.27
CA GLU A 126 17.10 -9.77 10.67
C GLU A 126 17.94 -10.62 9.71
N ILE A 127 19.23 -10.30 9.55
CA ILE A 127 20.13 -10.85 8.52
C ILE A 127 20.00 -12.36 8.23
N GLY A 128 19.82 -13.20 9.28
CA GLY A 128 19.74 -14.65 9.13
C GLY A 128 18.48 -15.17 8.41
N HIS A 129 17.34 -14.46 8.46
CA HIS A 129 16.04 -14.96 7.98
C HIS A 129 16.01 -15.31 6.48
N PHE A 130 16.89 -14.68 5.68
CA PHE A 130 17.03 -14.93 4.24
C PHE A 130 18.40 -15.53 3.87
N MET A 131 19.12 -16.08 4.84
CA MET A 131 20.37 -16.80 4.59
C MET A 131 20.13 -17.97 3.63
N GLN A 132 21.06 -18.20 2.69
CA GLN A 132 20.99 -19.17 1.60
C GLN A 132 19.92 -18.91 0.52
N LEU A 133 19.16 -17.79 0.55
CA LEU A 133 18.26 -17.40 -0.56
C LEU A 133 19.01 -16.82 -1.78
N ILE A 134 20.09 -17.48 -2.20
CA ILE A 134 21.04 -17.03 -3.21
C ILE A 134 20.43 -16.88 -4.62
N SER A 135 19.35 -17.61 -4.92
CA SER A 135 18.63 -17.51 -6.21
C SER A 135 17.46 -16.53 -6.19
N LEU A 136 17.24 -15.78 -5.10
CA LEU A 136 16.04 -14.94 -4.95
C LEU A 136 16.10 -13.72 -5.88
N GLU A 137 15.27 -13.74 -6.92
CA GLU A 137 15.14 -12.64 -7.89
C GLU A 137 14.05 -11.64 -7.48
N LYS A 138 13.07 -12.06 -6.67
CA LYS A 138 11.87 -11.29 -6.34
C LYS A 138 11.44 -11.47 -4.88
N LEU A 139 11.38 -10.36 -4.14
CA LEU A 139 10.93 -10.28 -2.76
C LEU A 139 9.82 -9.23 -2.61
N ILE A 140 8.67 -9.64 -2.05
CA ILE A 140 7.53 -8.75 -1.79
C ILE A 140 7.19 -8.79 -0.29
N LEU A 141 7.33 -7.66 0.38
CA LEU A 141 7.08 -7.45 1.81
C LEU A 141 5.98 -6.39 2.06
N SER A 142 5.34 -5.89 1.01
CA SER A 142 4.41 -4.76 1.06
C SER A 142 3.24 -4.94 2.03
N ASN A 143 2.69 -3.84 2.56
CA ASN A 143 1.59 -3.86 3.54
C ASN A 143 1.94 -4.69 4.80
N ASN A 144 3.15 -4.49 5.33
CA ASN A 144 3.55 -4.92 6.66
C ASN A 144 3.88 -3.66 7.49
N ASN A 145 2.84 -2.94 7.91
CA ASN A 145 2.92 -1.56 8.41
C ASN A 145 3.71 -1.35 9.72
N ASP A 146 4.11 -2.41 10.42
CA ASP A 146 4.98 -2.37 11.62
C ASP A 146 6.41 -2.90 11.32
N LEU A 147 6.72 -3.28 10.07
CA LEU A 147 7.97 -3.95 9.70
C LEU A 147 9.19 -3.03 9.77
N THR A 148 10.20 -3.49 10.49
CA THR A 148 11.59 -3.01 10.43
C THR A 148 12.46 -4.03 9.70
N ILE A 149 13.27 -3.58 8.75
CA ILE A 149 14.27 -4.41 8.06
C ILE A 149 15.65 -4.05 8.62
N ASP A 150 16.44 -5.07 8.96
CA ASP A 150 17.86 -4.92 9.23
C ASP A 150 18.61 -4.53 7.94
N PRO A 151 19.42 -3.43 7.92
CA PRO A 151 20.12 -3.00 6.71
C PRO A 151 20.93 -4.11 6.06
N CYS A 152 21.49 -5.03 6.85
CA CYS A 152 22.32 -6.13 6.35
C CYS A 152 21.54 -7.15 5.51
N LEU A 153 20.22 -7.21 5.63
CA LEU A 153 19.40 -8.26 5.03
C LEU A 153 19.52 -8.32 3.50
N LEU A 154 19.61 -7.14 2.84
CA LEU A 154 19.74 -7.07 1.38
C LEU A 154 21.13 -7.49 0.87
N SER A 155 22.17 -7.45 1.72
CA SER A 155 23.50 -7.98 1.35
C SER A 155 23.48 -9.48 1.07
N GLN A 156 22.53 -10.23 1.65
CA GLN A 156 22.43 -11.69 1.51
C GLN A 156 21.74 -12.14 0.21
N LEU A 157 21.26 -11.21 -0.63
CA LEU A 157 20.39 -11.47 -1.78
C LEU A 157 21.05 -11.06 -3.12
N PRO A 158 22.09 -11.78 -3.59
CA PRO A 158 22.95 -11.35 -4.70
C PRO A 158 22.33 -11.40 -6.12
N ASN A 159 21.08 -11.87 -6.25
CA ASN A 159 20.37 -11.94 -7.53
C ASN A 159 19.05 -11.15 -7.52
N LEU A 160 18.80 -10.34 -6.49
CA LEU A 160 17.52 -9.65 -6.28
C LEU A 160 17.32 -8.51 -7.29
N LYS A 161 16.29 -8.64 -8.13
CA LYS A 161 15.93 -7.67 -9.18
C LYS A 161 14.67 -6.90 -8.87
N TYR A 162 13.74 -7.53 -8.15
CA TYR A 162 12.44 -6.96 -7.77
C TYR A 162 12.34 -6.90 -6.25
N LEU A 163 12.26 -5.68 -5.70
CA LEU A 163 12.01 -5.44 -4.28
C LEU A 163 10.76 -4.59 -4.10
N ALA A 164 9.84 -5.05 -3.25
CA ALA A 164 8.64 -4.31 -2.91
C ALA A 164 8.41 -4.24 -1.40
N ILE A 165 8.38 -3.00 -0.89
CA ILE A 165 8.35 -2.63 0.53
C ILE A 165 7.40 -1.42 0.79
N ASP A 166 6.49 -1.13 -0.14
CA ASP A 166 5.43 -0.15 0.04
C ASP A 166 4.50 -0.51 1.21
N GLU A 167 3.95 0.50 1.89
CA GLU A 167 3.10 0.31 3.09
C GLU A 167 3.81 -0.48 4.22
N THR A 168 5.10 -0.22 4.40
CA THR A 168 5.89 -0.64 5.59
C THR A 168 6.22 0.58 6.47
N ASN A 169 6.90 0.39 7.60
CA ASN A 169 7.35 1.50 8.46
C ASN A 169 8.80 1.94 8.17
N ILE A 170 9.30 1.67 6.95
CA ILE A 170 10.70 1.90 6.59
C ILE A 170 10.84 3.33 6.07
N GLU A 171 11.49 4.20 6.84
CA GLU A 171 11.89 5.51 6.33
C GLU A 171 12.94 5.35 5.24
N MET A 172 12.66 5.87 4.04
CA MET A 172 13.42 5.68 2.79
C MET A 172 14.76 6.44 2.75
N VAL A 173 15.39 6.62 3.90
CA VAL A 173 16.32 7.71 4.17
C VAL A 173 17.73 7.20 4.46
N ASN A 174 17.88 6.04 5.10
CA ASN A 174 19.21 5.47 5.44
C ASN A 174 19.16 3.95 5.69
N THR A 175 18.16 3.45 6.44
CA THR A 175 18.15 2.11 7.06
C THR A 175 18.06 0.91 6.10
N LEU A 176 17.96 1.10 4.79
CA LEU A 176 18.01 0.01 3.81
C LEU A 176 19.44 -0.35 3.38
N ILE A 177 20.40 0.59 3.48
CA ILE A 177 21.76 0.42 2.95
C ILE A 177 22.88 1.03 3.83
N THR A 178 22.58 1.60 5.00
CA THR A 178 23.64 2.00 5.94
C THR A 178 24.23 0.78 6.66
N PRO A 179 25.54 0.48 6.54
CA PRO A 179 26.16 -0.61 7.28
C PRO A 179 26.22 -0.28 8.78
N THR A 180 25.47 -1.01 9.61
CA THR A 180 25.64 -0.96 11.08
C THR A 180 27.01 -1.53 11.50
N GLU A 181 27.45 -1.21 12.72
CA GLU A 181 28.69 -1.81 13.26
C GLU A 181 28.56 -3.35 13.34
N ASP A 182 27.38 -3.86 13.70
CA ASP A 182 27.07 -5.29 13.70
C ASP A 182 27.17 -5.92 12.30
N CYS A 183 26.73 -5.21 11.25
CA CYS A 183 26.87 -5.60 9.84
C CYS A 183 28.34 -5.85 9.48
N GLN A 184 29.18 -4.88 9.81
CA GLN A 184 30.60 -4.91 9.50
C GLN A 184 31.25 -6.06 10.27
N LEU A 185 30.95 -6.22 11.56
CA LEU A 185 31.49 -7.30 12.38
C LEU A 185 31.13 -8.69 11.82
N LEU A 186 29.86 -8.92 11.44
CA LEU A 186 29.39 -10.20 10.88
C LEU A 186 30.03 -10.57 9.53
N LEU A 187 30.45 -9.58 8.74
CA LEU A 187 30.94 -9.78 7.36
C LEU A 187 32.46 -9.52 7.20
N SER A 188 33.15 -9.15 8.29
CA SER A 188 34.56 -8.69 8.26
C SER A 188 35.65 -9.78 8.32
N GLU A 189 35.34 -11.07 8.45
CA GLU A 189 36.38 -12.10 8.60
C GLU A 189 37.32 -12.21 7.37
N ASP A 190 36.88 -11.84 6.16
CA ASP A 190 37.64 -12.01 4.90
C ASP A 190 37.73 -10.74 4.01
N THR A 191 38.00 -9.57 4.60
CA THR A 191 38.62 -8.41 3.89
C THR A 191 37.91 -7.82 2.65
N VAL A 192 36.60 -7.99 2.49
CA VAL A 192 35.81 -7.24 1.49
C VAL A 192 35.68 -5.78 1.95
N ASP A 193 35.86 -4.81 1.05
CA ASP A 193 35.60 -3.40 1.35
C ASP A 193 34.11 -3.22 1.69
N VAL A 194 33.80 -2.62 2.84
CA VAL A 194 32.42 -2.40 3.33
C VAL A 194 31.57 -1.56 2.36
N ILE A 195 32.24 -0.85 1.43
CA ILE A 195 31.64 -0.08 0.34
C ILE A 195 30.95 -0.99 -0.69
N ASP A 196 31.53 -2.15 -0.98
CA ASP A 196 31.04 -3.11 -1.99
C ASP A 196 29.97 -4.06 -1.41
N MET A 197 29.79 -4.06 -0.09
CA MET A 197 28.84 -4.91 0.65
C MET A 197 27.37 -4.72 0.23
N PHE A 198 27.07 -3.58 -0.40
CA PHE A 198 25.75 -3.23 -0.93
C PHE A 198 25.68 -3.25 -2.47
N ASP A 199 26.70 -3.76 -3.18
CA ASP A 199 26.65 -3.90 -4.64
C ASP A 199 25.45 -4.69 -5.14
N ASN A 200 24.92 -5.60 -4.32
CA ASN A 200 23.71 -6.36 -4.62
C ASN A 200 22.48 -5.47 -4.85
N VAL A 201 22.33 -4.32 -4.14
CA VAL A 201 21.20 -3.41 -4.40
C VAL A 201 21.32 -2.66 -5.73
N LYS A 202 22.55 -2.51 -6.26
CA LYS A 202 22.78 -1.93 -7.60
C LYS A 202 22.22 -2.81 -8.72
N SER A 203 21.91 -4.09 -8.43
CA SER A 203 21.30 -5.04 -9.37
C SER A 203 19.77 -5.05 -9.38
N ILE A 204 19.13 -4.34 -8.44
CA ILE A 204 17.68 -4.17 -8.39
C ILE A 204 17.25 -3.29 -9.58
N THR A 205 16.33 -3.80 -10.39
CA THR A 205 15.79 -3.08 -11.55
C THR A 205 14.37 -2.57 -11.29
N GLN A 206 13.61 -3.21 -10.40
CA GLN A 206 12.24 -2.82 -10.06
C GLN A 206 12.07 -2.62 -8.55
N LEU A 207 11.70 -1.40 -8.15
CA LEU A 207 11.56 -0.98 -6.76
C LEU A 207 10.16 -0.41 -6.50
N PHE A 208 9.48 -0.95 -5.49
CA PHE A 208 8.18 -0.47 -5.02
C PHE A 208 8.33 0.01 -3.57
N VAL A 209 8.15 1.31 -3.36
CA VAL A 209 8.36 2.00 -2.09
C VAL A 209 7.15 2.88 -1.76
N GLY A 210 6.87 3.03 -0.47
CA GLY A 210 5.74 3.82 0.02
C GLY A 210 6.11 4.60 1.25
N PHE A 211 5.70 5.86 1.30
CA PHE A 211 6.10 6.78 2.34
C PHE A 211 5.11 6.77 3.51
N ASN A 212 5.61 6.38 4.68
CA ASN A 212 4.86 6.35 5.95
C ASN A 212 5.63 7.06 7.09
N GLY A 213 6.77 7.68 6.75
CA GLY A 213 7.69 8.35 7.69
C GLY A 213 7.44 9.85 7.84
N THR A 214 8.49 10.58 8.24
CA THR A 214 8.47 12.05 8.36
C THR A 214 9.63 12.77 7.67
N SER A 215 10.65 12.04 7.22
CA SER A 215 11.83 12.61 6.57
C SER A 215 11.75 12.51 5.03
N SER A 216 11.93 13.66 4.36
CA SER A 216 11.78 13.85 2.91
C SER A 216 12.90 13.28 2.04
N ASP A 217 14.01 12.84 2.64
CA ASP A 217 15.24 12.46 1.95
C ASP A 217 15.10 11.10 1.25
N THR A 218 15.22 11.10 -0.08
CA THR A 218 15.23 9.89 -0.93
C THR A 218 16.58 9.61 -1.58
N SER A 219 17.69 10.21 -1.09
CA SER A 219 19.08 10.00 -1.61
C SER A 219 19.50 8.53 -1.68
N VAL A 220 18.85 7.67 -0.88
CA VAL A 220 18.98 6.21 -0.97
C VAL A 220 18.79 5.67 -2.40
N LEU A 221 17.98 6.34 -3.23
CA LEU A 221 17.72 5.98 -4.63
C LEU A 221 18.98 5.99 -5.50
N GLU A 222 19.94 6.88 -5.24
CA GLU A 222 21.21 7.00 -5.97
C GLU A 222 22.00 5.68 -5.99
N SER A 223 21.77 4.80 -5.02
CA SER A 223 22.42 3.48 -4.91
C SER A 223 21.78 2.39 -5.78
N PHE A 224 20.57 2.59 -6.32
CA PHE A 224 19.84 1.63 -7.15
C PHE A 224 20.16 1.88 -8.64
N THR A 225 21.44 1.82 -9.02
CA THR A 225 21.90 2.35 -10.32
C THR A 225 21.36 1.63 -11.57
N SER A 226 20.80 0.41 -11.43
CA SER A 226 20.19 -0.35 -12.55
C SER A 226 18.65 -0.26 -12.59
N LEU A 227 18.05 0.66 -11.84
CA LEU A 227 16.60 0.80 -11.73
C LEU A 227 15.96 1.20 -13.08
N ASP A 228 15.12 0.33 -13.63
CA ASP A 228 14.31 0.57 -14.84
C ASP A 228 12.87 0.99 -14.50
N TYR A 229 12.38 0.57 -13.33
CA TYR A 229 11.01 0.77 -12.88
C TYR A 229 10.96 1.20 -11.40
N LEU A 230 10.33 2.34 -11.13
CA LEU A 230 10.13 2.89 -9.79
C LEU A 230 8.65 3.14 -9.52
N TYR A 231 8.11 2.52 -8.47
CA TYR A 231 6.78 2.83 -7.91
C TYR A 231 6.96 3.51 -6.54
N MET A 232 6.36 4.70 -6.39
CA MET A 232 6.46 5.56 -5.22
C MET A 232 5.07 5.96 -4.72
N LYS A 233 4.71 5.52 -3.52
CA LYS A 233 3.39 5.79 -2.91
C LYS A 233 3.43 6.83 -1.79
N ALA A 234 2.40 7.67 -1.70
CA ALA A 234 2.09 8.57 -0.58
C ALA A 234 3.16 9.63 -0.24
N PHE A 235 3.98 10.03 -1.23
CA PHE A 235 5.03 11.04 -1.02
C PHE A 235 4.44 12.44 -0.77
N PRO A 236 4.73 13.07 0.39
CA PRO A 236 4.26 14.42 0.71
C PRO A 236 4.74 15.46 -0.28
N ALA A 237 3.96 16.55 -0.43
CA ALA A 237 4.36 17.71 -1.22
C ALA A 237 5.69 18.35 -0.75
N GLU A 238 6.00 18.25 0.54
CA GLU A 238 7.27 18.71 1.12
C GLU A 238 8.44 17.74 0.88
N SER A 239 8.18 16.51 0.40
CA SER A 239 9.21 15.50 0.15
C SER A 239 9.85 15.56 -1.23
N PHE A 240 9.39 16.45 -2.12
CA PHE A 240 9.99 16.67 -3.44
C PHE A 240 11.22 17.59 -3.39
N THR A 241 12.08 17.34 -2.40
CA THR A 241 13.42 17.93 -2.20
C THR A 241 14.51 16.86 -2.04
N GLY A 242 14.21 15.59 -2.36
CA GLY A 242 15.20 14.52 -2.52
C GLY A 242 16.00 14.65 -3.83
N PRO A 243 16.81 13.64 -4.19
CA PRO A 243 17.48 13.55 -5.49
C PRO A 243 16.56 13.79 -6.69
N ASP A 244 17.13 14.34 -7.74
CA ASP A 244 16.47 14.50 -9.04
C ASP A 244 16.47 13.14 -9.75
N ILE A 245 15.38 12.73 -10.43
CA ILE A 245 15.36 11.39 -11.04
C ILE A 245 16.33 11.26 -12.24
N ASP A 246 16.91 12.36 -12.71
CA ASP A 246 18.03 12.39 -13.66
C ASP A 246 19.31 11.72 -13.09
N GLU A 247 19.38 11.53 -11.77
CA GLU A 247 20.43 10.75 -11.08
C GLU A 247 20.19 9.22 -11.17
N LEU A 248 19.08 8.77 -11.78
CA LEU A 248 18.73 7.36 -12.02
C LEU A 248 18.86 7.03 -13.52
N PRO A 249 20.09 6.74 -14.03
CA PRO A 249 20.43 6.80 -15.46
C PRO A 249 19.86 5.66 -16.34
N ASN A 250 19.00 4.80 -15.78
CA ASN A 250 18.33 3.72 -16.50
C ASN A 250 16.80 3.76 -16.32
N LEU A 251 16.24 4.75 -15.60
CA LEU A 251 14.83 4.77 -15.25
C LEU A 251 13.97 5.02 -16.49
N GLU A 252 13.19 4.02 -16.90
CA GLU A 252 12.25 4.10 -18.03
C GLU A 252 10.81 4.34 -17.56
N THR A 253 10.41 3.78 -16.41
CA THR A 253 9.04 3.85 -15.88
C THR A 253 8.98 4.38 -14.45
N LEU A 254 8.15 5.41 -14.22
CA LEU A 254 7.88 5.98 -12.89
C LEU A 254 6.38 5.98 -12.62
N ILE A 255 5.97 5.43 -11.49
CA ILE A 255 4.58 5.44 -11.01
C ILE A 255 4.51 6.17 -9.67
N LEU A 256 3.70 7.23 -9.59
CA LEU A 256 3.44 8.01 -8.38
C LEU A 256 2.01 7.76 -7.89
N ASP A 257 1.84 7.05 -6.78
CA ASP A 257 0.52 6.76 -6.20
C ASP A 257 0.23 7.69 -5.01
N SER A 258 -0.99 8.22 -4.94
CA SER A 258 -1.52 8.93 -3.78
C SER A 258 -0.72 10.17 -3.36
N ILE A 259 -0.26 10.98 -4.34
CA ILE A 259 0.47 12.22 -4.10
C ILE A 259 -0.45 13.46 -4.02
N ASP A 260 -0.07 14.43 -3.17
CA ASP A 260 -0.87 15.65 -2.93
C ASP A 260 -0.66 16.77 -3.98
N VAL A 261 0.50 16.81 -4.64
CA VAL A 261 0.92 17.91 -5.53
C VAL A 261 1.72 17.35 -6.72
N PHE A 262 1.47 17.85 -7.94
CA PHE A 262 2.27 17.47 -9.11
C PHE A 262 3.73 17.96 -8.99
N PRO A 263 4.74 17.07 -9.01
CA PRO A 263 6.02 17.39 -8.39
C PRO A 263 7.08 17.87 -9.40
N LYS A 264 6.82 19.01 -10.06
CA LYS A 264 7.63 19.59 -11.15
C LYS A 264 9.13 19.78 -10.85
N ASN A 265 9.55 19.76 -9.58
CA ASN A 265 10.93 20.05 -9.16
C ASN A 265 11.92 18.88 -9.27
N PHE A 266 11.47 17.62 -9.11
CA PHE A 266 12.33 16.42 -9.17
C PHE A 266 12.01 15.53 -10.39
N LEU A 267 11.11 16.00 -11.26
CA LEU A 267 10.78 15.38 -12.54
C LEU A 267 11.64 15.97 -13.67
N VAL A 268 12.97 15.86 -13.54
CA VAL A 268 13.91 16.02 -14.66
C VAL A 268 14.45 14.65 -15.02
N SER A 269 14.38 14.27 -16.30
CA SER A 269 14.89 12.97 -16.75
C SER A 269 15.11 12.92 -18.25
N GLU A 270 16.35 12.67 -18.68
CA GLU A 270 16.67 12.34 -20.06
C GLU A 270 16.29 10.89 -20.44
N THR A 271 15.93 10.01 -19.48
CA THR A 271 15.64 8.58 -19.73
C THR A 271 14.17 8.18 -19.63
N LEU A 272 13.38 8.87 -18.80
CA LEU A 272 12.00 8.45 -18.47
C LEU A 272 11.10 8.41 -19.70
N GLN A 273 10.48 7.25 -19.97
CA GLN A 273 9.58 7.01 -21.09
C GLN A 273 8.11 6.93 -20.67
N GLU A 274 7.80 6.42 -19.48
CA GLU A 274 6.43 6.21 -19.01
C GLU A 274 6.24 6.83 -17.60
N LEU A 275 5.37 7.83 -17.48
CA LEU A 275 5.01 8.49 -16.23
C LEU A 275 3.55 8.22 -15.89
N HIS A 276 3.32 7.50 -14.81
CA HIS A 276 2.00 7.21 -14.28
C HIS A 276 1.79 7.93 -12.95
N VAL A 277 0.59 8.45 -12.75
CA VAL A 277 0.16 9.06 -11.49
C VAL A 277 -1.24 8.54 -11.19
N GLU A 278 -1.44 7.95 -10.02
CA GLU A 278 -2.70 7.27 -9.65
C GLU A 278 -3.19 7.69 -8.26
N ASN A 279 -4.50 7.58 -8.02
CA ASN A 279 -5.22 7.87 -6.76
C ASN A 279 -4.91 9.23 -6.09
N SER A 280 -4.35 10.17 -6.85
CA SER A 280 -3.76 11.43 -6.36
C SER A 280 -4.78 12.58 -6.34
N LEU A 281 -4.57 13.54 -5.44
CA LEU A 281 -5.61 14.50 -5.02
C LEU A 281 -5.47 15.91 -5.61
N PHE A 282 -4.39 16.23 -6.34
CA PHE A 282 -4.20 17.56 -6.92
C PHE A 282 -5.27 17.89 -7.99
N PRO A 283 -5.93 19.06 -7.93
CA PRO A 283 -7.06 19.37 -8.80
C PRO A 283 -6.66 19.91 -10.19
N CYS A 284 -5.41 20.29 -10.41
CA CYS A 284 -4.92 20.76 -11.71
C CYS A 284 -3.51 20.24 -12.05
N LEU A 285 -3.31 19.93 -13.33
CA LEU A 285 -2.00 19.71 -13.94
C LEU A 285 -1.36 21.06 -14.35
N PRO A 286 -0.23 21.48 -13.75
CA PRO A 286 0.30 22.85 -13.88
C PRO A 286 1.08 23.10 -15.18
N ALA A 287 1.34 24.38 -15.48
CA ALA A 287 2.14 24.84 -16.62
C ALA A 287 3.47 24.07 -16.79
N GLU A 288 3.75 23.66 -18.03
CA GLU A 288 4.99 23.02 -18.50
C GLU A 288 5.37 21.73 -17.74
N ALA A 289 4.38 20.99 -17.25
CA ALA A 289 4.52 19.78 -16.43
C ALA A 289 5.53 18.74 -16.97
N PHE A 290 5.66 18.62 -18.29
CA PHE A 290 6.53 17.62 -18.95
C PHE A 290 7.75 18.23 -19.67
N SER A 291 7.96 19.54 -19.54
CA SER A 291 9.04 20.28 -20.25
C SER A 291 10.46 19.91 -19.85
N LYS A 292 10.61 18.97 -18.90
CA LYS A 292 11.86 18.45 -18.35
C LYS A 292 12.04 16.94 -18.56
N LEU A 293 11.16 16.31 -19.35
CA LEU A 293 11.13 14.89 -19.60
C LEU A 293 11.18 14.62 -21.13
N PRO A 294 12.29 14.95 -21.84
CA PRO A 294 12.38 14.90 -23.30
C PRO A 294 12.25 13.50 -23.93
N SER A 295 12.43 12.42 -23.15
CA SER A 295 12.23 11.04 -23.61
C SER A 295 10.82 10.49 -23.36
N LEU A 296 9.93 11.29 -22.74
CA LEU A 296 8.62 10.84 -22.28
C LEU A 296 7.66 10.52 -23.44
N ARG A 297 7.04 9.35 -23.40
CA ARG A 297 6.17 8.83 -24.46
C ARG A 297 4.76 8.52 -23.96
N ILE A 298 4.63 8.03 -22.74
CA ILE A 298 3.35 7.67 -22.13
C ILE A 298 3.15 8.46 -20.84
N VAL A 299 1.96 9.07 -20.72
CA VAL A 299 1.54 9.80 -19.51
C VAL A 299 0.16 9.29 -19.10
N GLY A 300 0.05 8.77 -17.87
CA GLY A 300 -1.19 8.19 -17.35
C GLY A 300 -1.61 8.79 -16.02
N PHE A 301 -2.61 9.68 -16.03
CA PHE A 301 -3.28 10.18 -14.83
C PHE A 301 -4.57 9.40 -14.55
N LEU A 302 -4.52 8.07 -14.50
CA LEU A 302 -5.71 7.26 -14.30
C LEU A 302 -6.28 7.43 -12.88
N ARG A 303 -7.59 7.67 -12.75
CA ARG A 303 -8.35 7.70 -11.46
C ARG A 303 -7.90 8.78 -10.45
N ASN A 304 -7.39 9.93 -10.88
CA ASN A 304 -7.06 11.05 -9.98
C ASN A 304 -8.24 12.05 -9.83
N ALA A 305 -8.01 13.10 -9.05
CA ALA A 305 -8.98 14.17 -8.80
C ALA A 305 -8.93 15.35 -9.81
N LEU A 306 -8.16 15.26 -10.90
CA LEU A 306 -7.93 16.36 -11.85
C LEU A 306 -9.24 16.96 -12.40
N ARG A 307 -9.43 18.27 -12.22
CA ARG A 307 -10.55 19.06 -12.75
C ARG A 307 -10.18 20.00 -13.88
N ALA A 308 -8.96 20.51 -13.86
CA ALA A 308 -8.43 21.46 -14.83
C ALA A 308 -7.03 21.05 -15.31
N ILE A 309 -6.63 21.61 -16.45
CA ILE A 309 -5.29 21.47 -17.02
C ILE A 309 -4.88 22.86 -17.49
N ASP A 310 -3.73 23.35 -17.01
CA ASP A 310 -3.17 24.64 -17.38
C ASP A 310 -3.00 24.74 -18.92
N PRO A 311 -3.31 25.88 -19.58
CA PRO A 311 -3.12 26.04 -21.02
C PRO A 311 -1.71 25.70 -21.52
N ASN A 312 -0.69 25.85 -20.67
CA ASN A 312 0.71 25.57 -20.96
C ASN A 312 1.19 24.22 -20.41
N ALA A 313 0.34 23.36 -19.83
CA ALA A 313 0.75 22.11 -19.19
C ALA A 313 1.59 21.21 -20.11
N PHE A 314 1.17 21.08 -21.38
CA PHE A 314 1.84 20.27 -22.40
C PHE A 314 2.86 21.07 -23.24
N ARG A 315 3.30 22.25 -22.80
CA ARG A 315 4.27 23.07 -23.54
C ARG A 315 5.58 22.30 -23.77
N ASN A 316 5.98 22.19 -25.04
CA ASN A 316 7.13 21.39 -25.51
C ASN A 316 6.99 19.88 -25.21
N ALA A 317 5.79 19.32 -25.39
CA ALA A 317 5.51 17.89 -25.20
C ALA A 317 5.06 17.22 -26.51
N ASP A 318 5.65 17.62 -27.64
CA ASP A 318 5.33 17.16 -28.99
C ASP A 318 5.89 15.77 -29.34
N HIS A 319 6.64 15.18 -28.40
CA HIS A 319 7.16 13.81 -28.42
C HIS A 319 6.22 12.77 -27.77
N LEU A 320 5.19 13.21 -27.04
CA LEU A 320 4.22 12.32 -26.39
C LEU A 320 3.43 11.47 -27.39
N GLN A 321 3.15 10.22 -27.02
CA GLN A 321 2.52 9.21 -27.87
C GLN A 321 1.15 8.76 -27.33
N LEU A 322 0.99 8.72 -26.00
CA LEU A 322 -0.27 8.37 -25.33
C LEU A 322 -0.46 9.21 -24.06
N ILE A 323 -1.65 9.80 -23.91
CA ILE A 323 -2.06 10.58 -22.75
C ILE A 323 -3.39 10.03 -22.24
N ASN A 324 -3.36 9.40 -21.07
CA ASN A 324 -4.54 8.85 -20.43
C ASN A 324 -4.99 9.75 -19.27
N LEU A 325 -6.09 10.46 -19.50
CA LEU A 325 -6.78 11.34 -18.54
C LEU A 325 -8.15 10.75 -18.15
N SER A 326 -8.37 9.44 -18.33
CA SER A 326 -9.66 8.81 -18.04
C SER A 326 -9.94 8.64 -16.54
N PHE A 327 -11.22 8.68 -16.19
CA PHE A 327 -11.76 8.57 -14.83
C PHE A 327 -11.27 9.66 -13.85
N ASN A 328 -11.00 10.87 -14.37
CA ASN A 328 -10.76 12.08 -13.57
C ASN A 328 -12.07 12.88 -13.37
N LYS A 329 -11.93 14.18 -13.07
CA LYS A 329 -13.02 15.15 -12.84
C LYS A 329 -12.96 16.33 -13.81
N LEU A 330 -12.35 16.15 -14.99
CA LEU A 330 -12.18 17.22 -15.96
C LEU A 330 -13.54 17.77 -16.41
N LEU A 331 -13.68 19.09 -16.35
CA LEU A 331 -14.92 19.80 -16.67
C LEU A 331 -14.91 20.32 -18.11
N PHE A 332 -13.79 20.89 -18.56
CA PHE A 332 -13.56 21.39 -19.91
C PHE A 332 -12.04 21.52 -20.14
N PHE A 333 -11.64 21.84 -21.37
CA PHE A 333 -10.29 22.32 -21.69
C PHE A 333 -10.38 23.81 -22.06
N LEU A 334 -9.40 24.62 -21.66
CA LEU A 334 -9.27 25.99 -22.16
C LEU A 334 -8.71 25.96 -23.59
N PRO A 335 -9.06 26.94 -24.46
CA PRO A 335 -8.43 27.10 -25.76
C PRO A 335 -6.90 27.14 -25.62
N GLY A 336 -6.19 26.36 -26.42
CA GLY A 336 -4.73 26.26 -26.37
C GLY A 336 -4.16 25.17 -25.44
N SER A 337 -4.96 24.58 -24.53
CA SER A 337 -4.50 23.53 -23.59
C SER A 337 -3.90 22.27 -24.25
N LEU A 338 -3.96 22.10 -25.57
CA LEU A 338 -3.40 20.97 -26.32
C LEU A 338 -2.35 21.38 -27.37
N ASP A 339 -2.06 22.68 -27.53
CA ASP A 339 -1.19 23.20 -28.61
C ASP A 339 0.27 22.72 -28.51
N GLY A 340 0.71 22.39 -27.30
CA GLY A 340 2.05 21.88 -27.04
C GLY A 340 2.27 20.40 -27.43
N LEU A 341 1.22 19.67 -27.80
CA LEU A 341 1.24 18.25 -28.19
C LEU A 341 1.64 18.01 -29.66
N GLY A 342 2.39 18.95 -30.24
CA GLY A 342 2.90 18.87 -31.60
C GLY A 342 1.84 19.06 -32.67
N ASN A 343 2.11 18.48 -33.85
CA ASN A 343 1.25 18.64 -35.01
C ASN A 343 0.46 17.38 -35.33
N ALA A 344 -0.68 17.59 -35.99
CA ALA A 344 -1.54 16.61 -36.64
C ALA A 344 -0.87 15.29 -37.12
N MET A 345 0.32 15.30 -37.72
CA MET A 345 0.95 14.08 -38.25
C MET A 345 1.38 13.09 -37.16
N PHE A 346 1.67 13.56 -35.94
CA PHE A 346 2.22 12.78 -34.83
C PHE A 346 1.44 12.94 -33.50
N PHE A 347 0.27 13.57 -33.53
CA PHE A 347 -0.55 13.87 -32.36
C PHE A 347 -0.87 12.61 -31.50
N PRO A 348 -0.77 12.68 -30.16
CA PRO A 348 -0.90 11.53 -29.27
C PRO A 348 -2.31 10.92 -29.21
N ILE A 349 -2.38 9.67 -28.75
CA ILE A 349 -3.64 9.02 -28.38
C ILE A 349 -4.16 9.62 -27.07
N LEU A 350 -5.25 10.37 -27.13
CA LEU A 350 -5.94 10.90 -25.95
C LEU A 350 -7.00 9.92 -25.44
N VAL A 351 -6.97 9.56 -24.15
CA VAL A 351 -8.00 8.76 -23.49
C VAL A 351 -8.70 9.60 -22.42
N LEU A 352 -9.98 9.92 -22.64
CA LEU A 352 -10.71 11.00 -21.94
C LEU A 352 -12.04 10.56 -21.30
N SER A 353 -12.34 9.25 -21.33
CA SER A 353 -13.59 8.67 -20.83
C SER A 353 -13.76 8.83 -19.31
N GLY A 354 -15.02 8.92 -18.85
CA GLY A 354 -15.33 8.93 -17.42
C GLY A 354 -15.04 10.24 -16.67
N ASN A 355 -14.87 11.35 -17.39
CA ASN A 355 -14.79 12.71 -16.83
C ASN A 355 -16.18 13.38 -16.71
N GLU A 356 -16.24 14.55 -16.09
CA GLU A 356 -17.49 15.25 -15.73
C GLU A 356 -17.76 16.47 -16.65
N TRP A 357 -17.62 16.25 -17.97
CA TRP A 357 -17.67 17.29 -19.00
C TRP A 357 -18.89 18.21 -18.91
N ILE A 358 -18.65 19.52 -18.91
CA ILE A 358 -19.66 20.57 -19.01
C ILE A 358 -19.74 21.03 -20.47
N CYS A 359 -20.78 20.59 -21.16
CA CYS A 359 -21.05 20.90 -22.57
C CYS A 359 -21.77 22.26 -22.70
N ASP A 360 -21.05 23.33 -22.39
CA ASP A 360 -21.39 24.72 -22.72
C ASP A 360 -20.37 25.30 -23.72
N CYS A 361 -20.50 26.58 -24.06
CA CYS A 361 -19.72 27.24 -25.11
C CYS A 361 -18.20 27.18 -24.91
N ARG A 362 -17.71 26.93 -23.67
CA ARG A 362 -16.28 26.70 -23.40
C ARG A 362 -15.73 25.43 -24.05
N LEU A 363 -16.61 24.50 -24.42
CA LEU A 363 -16.26 23.19 -24.99
C LEU A 363 -16.58 23.10 -26.50
N GLU A 364 -17.10 24.17 -27.10
CA GLU A 364 -17.39 24.28 -28.54
C GLU A 364 -16.13 24.07 -29.39
N TRP A 365 -15.06 24.84 -29.11
CA TRP A 365 -13.76 24.71 -29.78
C TRP A 365 -13.20 23.29 -29.69
N PHE A 366 -13.44 22.60 -28.57
CA PHE A 366 -12.92 21.25 -28.35
C PHE A 366 -13.74 20.21 -29.14
N GLN A 367 -15.04 20.42 -29.32
CA GLN A 367 -15.83 19.65 -30.26
C GLN A 367 -15.37 19.87 -31.71
N GLU A 368 -15.11 21.12 -32.13
CA GLU A 368 -14.55 21.42 -33.45
C GLU A 368 -13.22 20.71 -33.66
N PHE A 369 -12.30 20.81 -32.70
CA PHE A 369 -10.99 20.16 -32.69
C PHE A 369 -11.12 18.64 -32.89
N LEU A 370 -11.92 17.97 -32.05
CA LEU A 370 -12.18 16.53 -32.15
C LEU A 370 -12.84 16.13 -33.48
N SER A 371 -13.71 16.99 -34.03
CA SER A 371 -14.39 16.75 -35.31
C SER A 371 -13.46 16.97 -36.52
N SER A 372 -12.44 17.80 -36.37
CA SER A 372 -11.44 18.08 -37.40
C SER A 372 -10.40 16.96 -37.55
N ASP A 373 -10.05 16.25 -36.46
CA ASP A 373 -8.98 15.25 -36.47
C ASP A 373 -9.42 13.80 -36.21
N SER A 374 -9.68 13.10 -37.31
CA SER A 374 -9.97 11.65 -37.34
C SER A 374 -8.92 10.72 -36.66
N ARG A 375 -7.70 11.19 -36.35
CA ARG A 375 -6.67 10.37 -35.69
C ARG A 375 -6.92 10.19 -34.19
N ILE A 376 -7.65 11.10 -33.55
CA ILE A 376 -7.94 11.02 -32.11
C ILE A 376 -8.80 9.77 -31.78
N SER A 377 -9.52 9.22 -32.77
CA SER A 377 -10.32 7.98 -32.63
C SER A 377 -9.52 6.66 -32.77
N ARG A 378 -8.19 6.67 -32.62
CA ARG A 378 -7.32 5.49 -32.84
C ARG A 378 -7.26 4.52 -31.65
N ASN A 379 -8.36 3.82 -31.41
CA ASN A 379 -8.32 2.46 -30.80
C ASN A 379 -9.53 1.58 -31.16
N GLY A 380 -10.13 1.78 -32.34
CA GLY A 380 -11.19 0.93 -32.89
C GLY A 380 -12.58 1.09 -32.25
N GLN A 381 -12.70 1.80 -31.13
CA GLN A 381 -13.98 2.26 -30.58
C GLN A 381 -14.27 3.69 -31.06
N PRO A 382 -15.54 4.04 -31.35
CA PRO A 382 -15.92 5.40 -31.69
C PRO A 382 -15.91 6.28 -30.43
N LEU A 383 -15.27 7.45 -30.53
CA LEU A 383 -15.28 8.51 -29.50
C LEU A 383 -16.69 8.84 -28.98
N ASN A 384 -17.68 8.67 -29.86
CA ASN A 384 -19.11 8.94 -29.65
C ASN A 384 -19.65 8.38 -28.33
N SER A 385 -19.24 7.17 -27.91
CA SER A 385 -19.72 6.51 -26.69
C SER A 385 -18.84 6.71 -25.45
N LEU A 386 -17.77 7.49 -25.55
CA LEU A 386 -16.74 7.65 -24.51
C LEU A 386 -16.66 9.08 -23.95
N LEU A 387 -16.91 10.08 -24.80
CA LEU A 387 -17.03 11.49 -24.42
C LEU A 387 -18.51 11.85 -24.24
N LEU A 388 -19.01 11.71 -23.01
CA LEU A 388 -20.39 12.03 -22.64
C LEU A 388 -20.45 13.29 -21.77
N CYS A 389 -21.40 14.18 -22.06
CA CYS A 389 -21.70 15.34 -21.23
C CYS A 389 -22.23 14.91 -19.85
N HIS A 390 -21.73 15.51 -18.78
CA HIS A 390 -22.30 15.42 -17.43
C HIS A 390 -23.29 16.57 -17.18
N SER A 391 -22.93 17.77 -17.63
CA SER A 391 -23.69 19.01 -17.48
C SER A 391 -23.78 19.73 -18.84
N PRO A 392 -24.79 20.58 -19.11
CA PRO A 392 -26.01 20.79 -18.33
C PRO A 392 -26.91 19.55 -18.31
N VAL A 393 -27.82 19.47 -17.33
CA VAL A 393 -28.69 18.30 -17.07
C VAL A 393 -29.52 17.87 -18.29
N HIS A 394 -29.85 18.79 -19.21
CA HIS A 394 -30.59 18.47 -20.44
C HIS A 394 -29.72 17.87 -21.57
N LEU A 395 -28.39 17.99 -21.47
CA LEU A 395 -27.41 17.30 -22.33
C LEU A 395 -26.79 16.07 -21.64
N ALA A 396 -27.06 15.83 -20.35
CA ALA A 396 -26.44 14.74 -19.58
C ALA A 396 -26.61 13.36 -20.26
N GLY A 397 -25.49 12.66 -20.49
CA GLY A 397 -25.43 11.40 -21.22
C GLY A 397 -25.40 11.54 -22.76
N THR A 398 -25.50 12.74 -23.31
CA THR A 398 -25.31 13.01 -24.74
C THR A 398 -23.82 12.95 -25.09
N SER A 399 -23.50 12.45 -26.28
CA SER A 399 -22.15 12.49 -26.82
C SER A 399 -21.72 13.93 -27.12
N LEU A 400 -20.53 14.36 -26.69
CA LEU A 400 -19.99 15.70 -26.99
C LEU A 400 -20.00 15.98 -28.50
N LEU A 401 -19.66 14.98 -29.32
CA LEU A 401 -19.65 15.06 -30.80
C LEU A 401 -21.04 15.18 -31.45
N HIS A 402 -22.12 15.25 -30.65
CA HIS A 402 -23.51 15.39 -31.10
C HIS A 402 -24.24 16.54 -30.38
N VAL A 403 -23.52 17.37 -29.62
CA VAL A 403 -24.05 18.63 -29.08
C VAL A 403 -24.19 19.64 -30.21
N ASP A 404 -25.30 20.36 -30.22
CA ASP A 404 -25.53 21.48 -31.14
C ASP A 404 -25.23 22.78 -30.39
N PHE A 405 -24.16 23.48 -30.79
CA PHE A 405 -23.70 24.72 -30.15
C PHE A 405 -24.31 26.00 -30.78
N ASP A 406 -25.32 25.90 -31.65
CA ASP A 406 -26.07 27.07 -32.19
C ASP A 406 -26.59 28.02 -31.08
N PHE A 407 -26.74 27.55 -29.83
CA PHE A 407 -27.10 28.38 -28.68
C PHE A 407 -26.01 29.38 -28.24
N CYS A 408 -24.75 29.17 -28.64
CA CYS A 408 -23.61 30.04 -28.36
C CYS A 408 -23.51 31.23 -29.34
N ALA A 409 -24.15 31.14 -30.51
CA ALA A 409 -24.05 32.08 -31.63
C ALA A 409 -24.71 33.46 -31.41
N GLY A 410 -24.81 33.92 -30.15
CA GLY A 410 -25.35 35.21 -29.75
C GLY A 410 -24.64 35.87 -28.56
N GLU A 411 -23.61 35.25 -27.97
CA GLU A 411 -22.82 35.85 -26.89
C GLU A 411 -21.56 36.51 -27.45
N ASP A 412 -21.67 37.80 -27.79
CA ASP A 412 -20.65 38.67 -28.41
C ASP A 412 -19.48 39.03 -27.45
N ASN A 413 -19.19 38.14 -26.49
CA ASN A 413 -18.47 38.41 -25.24
C ASN A 413 -17.46 37.30 -24.86
N THR A 414 -17.08 36.44 -25.82
CA THR A 414 -16.21 35.28 -25.60
C THR A 414 -14.89 35.64 -24.90
N GLN A 415 -14.25 36.74 -25.29
CA GLN A 415 -12.93 37.11 -24.77
C GLN A 415 -12.95 37.49 -23.28
N ASP A 416 -13.89 38.34 -22.84
CA ASP A 416 -14.08 38.65 -21.41
C ASP A 416 -14.40 37.40 -20.57
N SER A 417 -15.09 36.40 -21.17
CA SER A 417 -15.46 35.18 -20.46
C SER A 417 -14.27 34.25 -20.23
N TYR A 418 -13.38 34.09 -21.22
CA TYR A 418 -12.21 33.20 -21.09
C TYR A 418 -11.15 33.76 -20.12
N GLU A 419 -11.04 35.07 -19.94
CA GLU A 419 -10.10 35.66 -18.96
C GLU A 419 -10.47 35.32 -17.50
N ASP A 420 -11.75 35.41 -17.10
CA ASP A 420 -12.20 35.07 -15.72
C ASP A 420 -12.03 33.54 -15.45
N TYR A 421 -12.08 32.68 -16.48
CA TYR A 421 -11.82 31.24 -16.36
C TYR A 421 -10.32 30.86 -16.39
N ASP A 422 -9.46 31.62 -17.06
CA ASP A 422 -8.01 31.44 -16.97
C ASP A 422 -7.52 31.83 -15.57
N ASP A 423 -8.07 32.89 -14.97
CA ASP A 423 -7.87 33.24 -13.55
C ASP A 423 -8.33 32.10 -12.60
N GLU A 424 -9.49 31.47 -12.83
CA GLU A 424 -9.96 30.31 -12.02
C GLU A 424 -9.04 29.09 -12.18
N VAL A 425 -8.65 28.74 -13.41
CA VAL A 425 -7.75 27.60 -13.69
C VAL A 425 -6.38 27.87 -13.08
N GLN A 426 -5.76 29.01 -13.39
CA GLN A 426 -4.47 29.40 -12.84
C GLN A 426 -4.50 29.42 -11.31
N TYR A 427 -5.59 29.89 -10.68
CA TYR A 427 -5.74 29.80 -9.23
C TYR A 427 -5.74 28.35 -8.72
N MET A 428 -6.51 27.45 -9.34
CA MET A 428 -6.51 26.01 -8.98
C MET A 428 -5.12 25.38 -9.14
N CYS A 429 -4.39 25.71 -10.21
CA CYS A 429 -3.07 25.17 -10.51
C CYS A 429 -1.95 25.74 -9.61
N LEU A 430 -2.08 26.99 -9.14
CA LEU A 430 -1.14 27.63 -8.23
C LEU A 430 -1.35 27.29 -6.74
N THR A 431 -2.58 26.96 -6.33
CA THR A 431 -2.94 26.83 -4.91
C THR A 431 -3.45 25.46 -4.48
N GLY A 432 -3.84 24.60 -5.42
CA GLY A 432 -4.53 23.35 -5.12
C GLY A 432 -5.94 23.53 -4.54
N GLN A 433 -6.51 24.73 -4.56
CA GLN A 433 -7.84 25.02 -4.02
C GLN A 433 -8.85 25.32 -5.13
N GLU A 434 -10.05 24.75 -4.99
CA GLU A 434 -11.09 24.73 -6.05
C GLU A 434 -11.68 26.10 -6.43
N ASN A 435 -11.51 27.13 -5.60
CA ASN A 435 -12.13 28.45 -5.80
C ASN A 435 -11.20 29.54 -5.24
N PRO A 436 -10.96 30.66 -5.95
CA PRO A 436 -10.26 31.81 -5.38
C PRO A 436 -11.02 32.38 -4.15
N PRO A 437 -10.31 32.83 -3.10
CA PRO A 437 -10.96 33.44 -1.95
C PRO A 437 -11.67 34.71 -2.40
N VAL A 438 -12.99 34.78 -2.18
CA VAL A 438 -13.88 35.79 -2.78
C VAL A 438 -13.46 37.23 -2.42
N VAL A 439 -12.62 37.83 -3.25
CA VAL A 439 -12.27 39.26 -3.18
C VAL A 439 -13.45 40.04 -3.73
N SER A 440 -14.25 40.60 -2.82
CA SER A 440 -15.38 41.45 -3.19
C SER A 440 -14.91 42.74 -3.88
N LYS A 441 -14.91 42.73 -5.23
CA LYS A 441 -14.65 43.89 -6.10
C LYS A 441 -15.55 45.06 -5.66
N MET A 442 -15.00 46.00 -4.89
CA MET A 442 -15.77 47.03 -4.16
C MET A 442 -16.08 48.23 -5.09
N PRO A 443 -17.35 48.64 -5.26
CA PRO A 443 -17.70 49.81 -6.07
C PRO A 443 -17.16 51.12 -5.46
N SER A 444 -16.89 52.12 -6.30
CA SER A 444 -16.22 53.36 -5.88
C SER A 444 -17.19 54.45 -5.41
N GLN A 445 -16.74 55.22 -4.38
CA GLN A 445 -17.36 56.43 -3.79
C GLN A 445 -18.70 56.17 -3.04
N THR A 446 -18.92 56.59 -1.78
CA THR A 446 -18.79 57.96 -1.25
C THR A 446 -18.79 58.03 0.30
N ASN A 447 -18.01 58.97 0.87
CA ASN A 447 -18.15 59.69 2.14
C ASN A 447 -18.73 59.05 3.44
N ALA A 448 -17.82 58.96 4.43
CA ALA A 448 -18.01 59.17 5.88
C ALA A 448 -18.72 58.10 6.75
N PRO A 449 -18.51 58.10 8.09
CA PRO A 449 -17.40 58.67 8.88
C PRO A 449 -16.60 57.59 9.65
N SER A 450 -15.46 57.98 10.24
CA SER A 450 -14.66 57.11 11.12
C SER A 450 -15.39 56.79 12.44
N SER A 451 -15.60 55.50 12.74
CA SER A 451 -16.08 55.02 14.05
C SER A 451 -14.97 54.30 14.83
N THR A 452 -14.74 54.71 16.07
CA THR A 452 -13.73 54.12 16.98
C THR A 452 -14.07 52.69 17.39
N PHE A 453 -13.05 51.83 17.51
CA PHE A 453 -13.23 50.44 17.96
C PHE A 453 -13.83 50.37 19.37
N ASN A 454 -14.95 49.65 19.51
CA ASN A 454 -15.64 49.46 20.79
C ASN A 454 -15.01 48.30 21.58
N LEU A 455 -14.38 48.64 22.70
CA LEU A 455 -13.69 47.70 23.59
C LEU A 455 -14.55 46.52 24.13
N PRO A 456 -15.87 46.66 24.40
CA PRO A 456 -16.69 45.54 24.90
C PRO A 456 -16.75 44.32 23.97
N THR A 457 -16.67 44.52 22.66
CA THR A 457 -16.86 43.44 21.66
C THR A 457 -15.73 42.40 21.72
N ILE A 458 -14.49 42.86 21.91
CA ILE A 458 -13.30 42.00 22.03
C ILE A 458 -13.38 41.17 23.33
N VAL A 459 -13.82 41.78 24.44
CA VAL A 459 -14.02 41.07 25.71
C VAL A 459 -15.08 39.98 25.57
N GLY A 460 -16.17 40.23 24.84
CA GLY A 460 -17.19 39.23 24.51
C GLY A 460 -16.64 38.06 23.67
N MET A 461 -15.82 38.33 22.66
CA MET A 461 -15.18 37.29 21.84
C MET A 461 -14.19 36.44 22.63
N VAL A 462 -13.34 37.05 23.46
CA VAL A 462 -12.40 36.33 24.33
C VAL A 462 -13.15 35.47 25.36
N ALA A 463 -14.24 35.98 25.94
CA ALA A 463 -15.08 35.20 26.85
C ALA A 463 -15.74 33.99 26.17
N MET A 464 -16.21 34.14 24.92
CA MET A 464 -16.72 33.01 24.12
C MET A 464 -15.66 31.95 23.84
N VAL A 465 -14.44 32.33 23.46
CA VAL A 465 -13.33 31.40 23.22
C VAL A 465 -12.97 30.62 24.50
N ILE A 466 -12.90 31.30 25.65
CA ILE A 466 -12.65 30.65 26.95
C ILE A 466 -13.78 29.70 27.33
N LEU A 467 -15.05 30.03 27.03
CA LEU A 467 -16.19 29.15 27.25
C LEU A 467 -16.10 27.88 26.39
N ILE A 468 -15.77 28.02 25.10
CA ILE A 468 -15.61 26.90 24.16
C ILE A 468 -14.48 25.97 24.62
N ILE A 469 -13.32 26.51 24.98
CA ILE A 469 -12.18 25.73 25.50
C ILE A 469 -12.59 24.98 26.78
N SER A 470 -13.34 25.62 27.68
CA SER A 470 -13.84 25.00 28.91
C SER A 470 -14.78 23.82 28.63
N ILE A 471 -15.67 23.95 27.63
CA ILE A 471 -16.59 22.88 27.20
C ILE A 471 -15.82 21.71 26.56
N VAL A 472 -14.79 21.98 25.76
CA VAL A 472 -13.92 20.95 25.16
C VAL A 472 -13.14 20.19 26.24
N LEU A 473 -12.56 20.89 27.22
CA LEU A 473 -11.86 20.24 28.34
C LEU A 473 -12.80 19.37 29.20
N LEU A 474 -14.04 19.83 29.41
CA LEU A 474 -15.09 19.04 30.09
C LEU A 474 -15.49 17.79 29.28
N SER A 475 -15.64 17.89 27.96
CA SER A 475 -15.99 16.73 27.12
C SER A 475 -14.88 15.67 27.10
N ILE A 476 -13.60 16.11 27.03
CA ILE A 476 -12.43 15.24 27.15
C ILE A 476 -12.41 14.54 28.52
N ALA A 477 -12.65 15.27 29.62
CA ALA A 477 -12.71 14.69 30.97
C ALA A 477 -13.83 13.63 31.10
N ILE A 478 -15.01 13.89 30.53
CA ILE A 478 -16.13 12.93 30.48
C ILE A 478 -15.74 11.67 29.68
N VAL A 479 -15.08 11.83 28.52
CA VAL A 479 -14.60 10.71 27.69
C VAL A 479 -13.54 9.88 28.43
N VAL A 480 -12.62 10.52 29.18
CA VAL A 480 -11.62 9.82 30.00
C VAL A 480 -12.28 9.03 31.14
N VAL A 481 -13.23 9.63 31.87
CA VAL A 481 -14.00 8.94 32.93
C VAL A 481 -14.82 7.78 32.34
N TYR A 482 -15.42 7.95 31.17
CA TYR A 482 -16.15 6.90 30.45
C TYR A 482 -15.22 5.75 30.01
N LYS A 483 -14.07 6.05 29.40
CA LYS A 483 -13.04 5.04 29.06
C LYS A 483 -12.54 4.30 30.31
N ARG A 484 -12.31 4.99 31.43
CA ARG A 484 -11.90 4.38 32.72
C ARG A 484 -12.98 3.45 33.28
N ASN A 485 -14.24 3.88 33.30
CA ASN A 485 -15.36 3.05 33.72
C ASN A 485 -15.59 1.84 32.78
N LYS A 486 -15.37 2.00 31.47
CA LYS A 486 -15.44 0.91 30.48
C LYS A 486 -14.34 -0.14 30.72
N ARG A 487 -13.10 0.26 31.07
CA ARG A 487 -12.03 -0.66 31.51
C ARG A 487 -12.42 -1.41 32.79
N ILE A 488 -12.86 -0.71 33.84
CA ILE A 488 -13.30 -1.32 35.11
C ILE A 488 -14.46 -2.32 34.90
N ARG A 489 -15.39 -2.02 33.97
CA ARG A 489 -16.50 -2.92 33.63
C ARG A 489 -16.03 -4.17 32.89
N LYS A 490 -15.08 -4.06 31.95
CA LYS A 490 -14.41 -5.23 31.31
C LYS A 490 -13.70 -6.10 32.35
N GLU A 491 -12.96 -5.52 33.28
CA GLU A 491 -12.30 -6.28 34.35
C GLU A 491 -13.26 -7.06 35.25
N ARG A 492 -14.39 -6.45 35.64
CA ARG A 492 -15.41 -7.12 36.45
C ARG A 492 -16.04 -8.31 35.71
N ILE A 493 -16.26 -8.18 34.39
CA ILE A 493 -16.75 -9.28 33.53
C ILE A 493 -15.70 -10.39 33.41
N SER A 494 -14.41 -10.05 33.20
CA SER A 494 -13.31 -11.03 33.17
C SER A 494 -13.18 -11.79 34.49
N LYS A 495 -13.19 -11.09 35.63
CA LYS A 495 -13.14 -11.69 36.98
C LYS A 495 -14.40 -12.53 37.30
N ALA A 496 -15.56 -12.19 36.74
CA ALA A 496 -16.77 -13.03 36.82
C ALA A 496 -16.65 -14.30 35.97
N SER A 497 -16.16 -14.20 34.73
CA SER A 497 -15.98 -15.35 33.83
C SER A 497 -14.98 -16.37 34.39
N LYS A 498 -13.82 -15.91 34.91
CA LYS A 498 -12.85 -16.81 35.58
C LYS A 498 -13.46 -17.51 36.82
N ARG A 499 -14.34 -16.84 37.58
CA ARG A 499 -15.09 -17.47 38.69
C ARG A 499 -16.18 -18.45 38.22
N ALA A 500 -16.72 -18.29 37.01
CA ALA A 500 -17.67 -19.24 36.43
C ALA A 500 -16.98 -20.54 35.98
N CYS A 501 -15.85 -20.46 35.27
CA CYS A 501 -15.06 -21.66 34.91
C CYS A 501 -14.60 -22.45 36.14
N SER A 502 -14.11 -21.76 37.18
CA SER A 502 -13.69 -22.39 38.45
C SER A 502 -14.81 -23.14 39.20
N ARG A 503 -16.08 -23.00 38.81
CA ARG A 503 -17.23 -23.68 39.43
C ARG A 503 -17.85 -24.77 38.57
N ARG A 504 -17.32 -25.05 37.37
CA ARG A 504 -17.90 -26.04 36.44
C ARG A 504 -17.18 -27.40 36.41
N SER A 505 -16.11 -27.56 37.19
CA SER A 505 -15.28 -28.77 37.27
C SER A 505 -15.66 -29.75 38.40
N GLN A 506 -16.71 -29.48 39.19
CA GLN A 506 -17.14 -30.34 40.30
C GLN A 506 -18.68 -30.48 40.35
N PHE A 507 -19.22 -31.52 39.69
CA PHE A 507 -20.53 -32.09 40.02
C PHE A 507 -20.55 -33.60 39.67
N PRO A 508 -20.94 -34.50 40.58
CA PRO A 508 -20.89 -35.95 40.37
C PRO A 508 -22.20 -36.57 39.83
N VAL A 509 -22.13 -37.87 39.52
CA VAL A 509 -23.21 -38.73 39.01
C VAL A 509 -24.42 -38.80 39.97
N PRO A 510 -25.68 -38.78 39.48
CA PRO A 510 -26.88 -38.67 40.34
C PRO A 510 -27.39 -40.01 40.89
N ARG A 511 -27.93 -40.01 42.13
CA ARG A 511 -28.86 -41.05 42.63
C ARG A 511 -29.83 -40.58 43.73
N GLN A 512 -31.13 -40.76 43.45
CA GLN A 512 -32.28 -41.01 44.34
C GLN A 512 -32.50 -40.24 45.67
N ILE A 513 -33.45 -39.31 45.58
CA ILE A 513 -34.52 -38.91 46.53
C ILE A 513 -34.78 -39.88 47.73
N ARG A 514 -34.70 -39.38 48.99
CA ARG A 514 -35.86 -39.27 49.93
C ARG A 514 -35.54 -38.62 51.31
N ARG A 515 -36.55 -37.88 51.84
CA ARG A 515 -36.85 -37.57 53.26
C ARG A 515 -35.89 -36.60 54.02
N GLU A 516 -36.43 -35.55 54.67
CA GLU A 516 -36.93 -35.44 56.07
C GLU A 516 -35.80 -35.67 57.11
N SER A 517 -35.56 -34.85 58.16
CA SER A 517 -36.12 -33.57 58.64
C SER A 517 -35.35 -33.06 59.91
N VAL A 518 -35.79 -31.97 60.56
CA VAL A 518 -35.55 -31.58 62.00
C VAL A 518 -34.27 -30.78 62.41
N TYR A 519 -34.52 -29.54 62.90
CA TYR A 519 -33.97 -28.73 64.03
C TYR A 519 -32.45 -28.47 64.32
N ASP A 520 -32.21 -27.25 64.83
CA ASP A 520 -31.27 -26.74 65.86
C ASP A 520 -29.74 -27.00 65.80
N ASP A 521 -28.86 -26.27 66.52
CA ASP A 521 -28.77 -24.87 67.04
C ASP A 521 -27.39 -24.74 67.75
N THR A 522 -26.83 -23.53 67.95
CA THR A 522 -25.56 -23.22 68.68
C THR A 522 -24.26 -23.85 68.12
N GLY A 523 -23.02 -23.43 68.45
CA GLY A 523 -22.49 -22.28 69.19
C GLY A 523 -21.02 -22.52 69.66
N GLY A 524 -20.11 -21.55 69.43
CA GLY A 524 -18.71 -21.54 69.94
C GLY A 524 -17.71 -22.54 69.28
N THR A 525 -16.38 -22.51 69.55
CA THR A 525 -15.50 -21.48 70.16
C THR A 525 -14.00 -21.83 69.92
N ASP A 526 -13.13 -20.80 69.84
CA ASP A 526 -11.71 -20.73 70.30
C ASP A 526 -10.53 -21.60 69.77
N GLN A 527 -9.38 -20.91 69.55
CA GLN A 527 -7.95 -21.30 69.78
C GLN A 527 -7.30 -22.43 68.90
N GLU A 528 -5.97 -22.56 68.68
CA GLU A 528 -4.75 -21.74 68.92
C GLU A 528 -3.56 -22.15 67.98
N GLY A 529 -2.43 -21.40 67.97
CA GLY A 529 -1.10 -21.80 67.42
C GLY A 529 -0.77 -21.36 65.96
N ARG A 530 0.37 -20.72 65.57
CA ARG A 530 1.85 -20.94 65.75
C ARG A 530 2.43 -21.99 64.76
N ILE A 531 3.58 -21.83 64.07
CA ILE A 531 4.78 -20.93 64.19
C ILE A 531 5.54 -20.81 62.81
N TYR A 532 6.05 -19.60 62.45
CA TYR A 532 7.28 -19.16 61.66
C TYR A 532 7.78 -19.94 60.39
N ASP A 533 8.51 -19.38 59.40
CA ASP A 533 9.21 -18.08 59.13
C ASP A 533 9.43 -17.89 57.57
N ARG A 534 9.81 -16.75 56.93
CA ARG A 534 9.32 -15.34 57.01
C ARG A 534 9.85 -14.33 55.92
N PRO A 535 11.16 -14.10 55.64
CA PRO A 535 11.64 -12.82 55.01
C PRO A 535 12.74 -12.92 53.90
N PRO A 536 13.27 -11.81 53.29
CA PRO A 536 12.84 -10.41 53.34
C PRO A 536 12.59 -9.71 51.97
N THR A 537 12.01 -8.51 52.08
CA THR A 537 11.93 -7.38 51.12
C THR A 537 13.24 -6.53 51.13
N ALA A 538 13.42 -5.35 50.50
CA ALA A 538 12.51 -4.28 50.03
C ALA A 538 13.19 -3.23 49.10
N THR A 539 12.38 -2.31 48.55
CA THR A 539 12.63 -0.86 48.26
C THR A 539 13.88 -0.44 47.47
N GLU A 540 13.73 0.12 46.27
CA GLU A 540 13.57 1.57 45.97
C GLU A 540 14.87 2.39 46.07
N GLU A 541 15.33 2.90 44.93
CA GLU A 541 16.21 4.08 44.83
C GLU A 541 15.61 5.06 43.80
N GLY A 542 15.99 6.34 43.90
CA GLY A 542 15.64 7.37 42.94
C GLY A 542 16.77 8.41 42.84
N ASP A 543 17.03 8.89 41.63
CA ASP A 543 18.15 9.79 41.34
C ASP A 543 18.08 11.11 42.11
N PHE A 544 19.24 11.65 42.51
CA PHE A 544 19.54 13.09 42.36
C PHE A 544 21.05 13.36 42.38
N HIS A 545 21.63 13.63 41.19
CA HIS A 545 22.63 14.67 40.92
C HIS A 545 23.95 14.77 41.76
N MET A 546 25.12 14.66 41.09
CA MET A 546 25.92 15.84 40.64
C MET A 546 27.47 15.71 40.72
N GLN A 547 28.12 15.90 39.55
CA GLN A 547 29.47 16.46 39.31
C GLN A 547 30.80 15.70 39.62
N ASN A 548 31.60 15.64 38.54
CA ASN A 548 33.03 15.94 38.46
C ASN A 548 34.07 15.14 39.28
N LEU A 549 34.91 14.36 38.58
CA LEU A 549 36.27 14.84 38.23
C LEU A 549 37.02 13.94 37.22
N LYS A 550 37.92 14.59 36.48
CA LYS A 550 39.02 14.05 35.65
C LYS A 550 39.91 13.11 36.50
N THR A 551 40.69 12.15 35.99
CA THR A 551 41.71 12.23 34.92
C THR A 551 42.21 10.83 34.53
N ASN A 552 42.67 10.66 33.28
CA ASN A 552 43.64 9.63 32.82
C ASN A 552 43.17 8.15 32.95
N GLN A 553 43.56 7.25 32.05
CA GLN A 553 44.80 7.21 31.27
C GLN A 553 44.57 6.69 29.84
#